data_AF-A0A0C1DB76-F1
#
_entry.id   AF-A0A0C1DB76-F1
#
_cell.length_a   1.000
_cell.length_b   1.000
_cell.length_c   1.000
_cell.angle_alpha   90.00
_cell.angle_beta   90.00
_cell.angle_gamma   90.00
#
_symmetry.space_group_name_H-M   'P 1'
#
loop_
_entity.id
_entity.type
_entity.pdbx_description
1 polymer ?
#
loop_
_entity_poly.entity_id
_entity_poly.type
_entity_poly.pdbx_seq_one_letter_code
_entity_poly.pdbx_strand_id
1 'polypeptide(L)'
;MTMKTLIYSLLGPPFFLAACTNGKNEKQDSAVADSTTKNVSRETNKVKKNQTAALLSGYLKLKNALTTDDDKQAAAAGSEIVAGFASFDEKSLTSEQARAYSDIRDDAKEHAEHIGSNAGNIAHQREHFDMLSKDMYDMIKLLGTDKPLYVDRCPMYNNNKGAMWVSEVKEIKNPYLGKTMPTCGTVKEELK
;
A
#
# COMPACT_ATOMS: atom_id res chain seq x y z
N MET A 1 -30.54 -25.89 -31.90
CA MET A 1 -29.86 -24.78 -32.60
C MET A 1 -28.37 -25.07 -32.55
N THR A 2 -27.86 -25.72 -33.60
CA THR A 2 -26.46 -26.09 -33.79
C THR A 2 -25.64 -24.85 -34.13
N MET A 3 -24.52 -24.60 -33.44
CA MET A 3 -23.53 -23.64 -33.92
C MET A 3 -22.16 -24.31 -34.02
N LYS A 4 -21.61 -24.19 -35.22
CA LYS A 4 -20.49 -24.90 -35.81
C LYS A 4 -19.16 -24.48 -35.17
N THR A 5 -18.32 -25.48 -34.94
CA THR A 5 -16.86 -25.42 -34.85
C THR A 5 -16.25 -24.82 -36.12
N LEU A 6 -15.27 -23.92 -35.96
CA LEU A 6 -14.39 -23.46 -37.03
C LEU A 6 -12.94 -23.57 -36.55
N ILE A 7 -12.24 -24.53 -37.13
CA ILE A 7 -10.80 -24.74 -37.08
C ILE A 7 -10.22 -24.09 -38.34
N TYR A 8 -9.18 -23.26 -38.21
CA TYR A 8 -8.22 -23.05 -39.28
C TYR A 8 -6.80 -22.96 -38.72
N SER A 9 -6.05 -24.00 -39.05
CA SER A 9 -4.61 -24.17 -38.97
C SER A 9 -3.90 -23.45 -40.13
N LEU A 10 -2.73 -22.87 -39.88
CA LEU A 10 -1.70 -22.70 -40.91
C LEU A 10 -0.29 -22.75 -40.28
N LEU A 11 0.41 -23.83 -40.60
CA LEU A 11 1.83 -24.11 -40.36
C LEU A 11 2.69 -23.41 -41.44
N GLY A 12 3.92 -22.99 -41.08
CA GLY A 12 4.97 -22.53 -42.00
C GLY A 12 6.32 -22.28 -41.31
N PRO A 13 7.35 -23.16 -41.43
CA PRO A 13 8.59 -23.19 -40.62
C PRO A 13 9.78 -22.29 -41.08
N PRO A 14 10.93 -22.29 -40.34
CA PRO A 14 11.94 -21.20 -40.28
C PRO A 14 13.14 -21.37 -41.24
N PHE A 15 13.76 -20.24 -41.61
CA PHE A 15 14.99 -20.08 -42.41
C PHE A 15 15.84 -19.00 -41.70
N PHE A 16 17.16 -19.04 -41.49
CA PHE A 16 18.28 -19.95 -41.75
C PHE A 16 19.38 -19.65 -40.71
N LEU A 17 20.19 -20.66 -40.38
CA LEU A 17 21.47 -20.52 -39.70
C LEU A 17 22.53 -19.93 -40.65
N ALA A 18 23.35 -18.99 -40.17
CA ALA A 18 24.62 -18.59 -40.78
C ALA A 18 25.72 -18.51 -39.72
N ALA A 19 26.92 -18.92 -40.14
CA ALA A 19 27.96 -19.55 -39.35
C ALA A 19 28.87 -18.62 -38.52
N CYS A 20 29.49 -19.22 -37.49
CA CYS A 20 30.64 -18.70 -36.77
C CYS A 20 31.91 -18.73 -37.63
N THR A 21 32.74 -17.69 -37.55
CA THR A 21 34.18 -17.80 -37.82
C THR A 21 34.97 -17.18 -36.67
N ASN A 22 35.96 -17.94 -36.20
CA ASN A 22 36.89 -17.62 -35.11
C ASN A 22 37.80 -16.43 -35.46
N GLY A 23 37.88 -15.46 -34.56
CA GLY A 23 38.91 -14.43 -34.53
C GLY A 23 39.40 -14.23 -33.09
N LYS A 24 40.71 -14.37 -32.91
CA LYS A 24 41.43 -14.38 -31.62
C LYS A 24 41.31 -13.06 -30.84
N ASN A 25 41.16 -13.23 -29.52
CA ASN A 25 41.83 -12.55 -28.40
C ASN A 25 42.27 -11.07 -28.52
N GLU A 26 41.73 -10.31 -27.56
CA GLU A 26 42.37 -9.37 -26.62
C GLU A 26 41.83 -7.94 -26.66
N LYS A 27 40.99 -7.62 -25.67
CA LYS A 27 41.26 -6.53 -24.72
C LYS A 27 40.38 -6.70 -23.48
N GLN A 28 41.06 -7.03 -22.39
CA GLN A 28 40.53 -7.11 -21.03
C GLN A 28 40.26 -5.68 -20.57
N ASP A 29 38.99 -5.27 -20.64
CA ASP A 29 38.53 -4.02 -20.04
C ASP A 29 38.41 -4.23 -18.53
N SER A 30 38.96 -3.27 -17.79
CA SER A 30 39.02 -3.34 -16.33
C SER A 30 37.61 -3.20 -15.77
N ALA A 31 37.13 -4.25 -15.11
CA ALA A 31 35.90 -4.23 -14.33
C ALA A 31 36.06 -3.26 -13.14
N VAL A 32 35.68 -2.00 -13.36
CA VAL A 32 35.26 -1.09 -12.29
C VAL A 32 33.73 -1.12 -12.31
N ALA A 33 33.16 -2.18 -11.76
CA ALA A 33 31.72 -2.33 -11.61
C ALA A 33 31.34 -2.51 -10.14
N ASP A 34 30.36 -1.71 -9.73
CA ASP A 34 29.26 -2.18 -8.89
C ASP A 34 29.51 -2.28 -7.37
N SER A 35 30.00 -1.21 -6.75
CA SER A 35 29.81 -0.99 -5.30
C SER A 35 28.94 0.23 -4.98
N THR A 36 28.99 1.28 -5.80
CA THR A 36 28.26 2.53 -5.57
C THR A 36 26.76 2.41 -5.86
N THR A 37 26.35 1.70 -6.91
CA THR A 37 24.94 1.54 -7.35
C THR A 37 24.10 0.67 -6.41
N LYS A 38 24.69 -0.39 -5.84
CA LYS A 38 24.01 -1.26 -4.86
C LYS A 38 23.78 -0.60 -3.51
N ASN A 39 24.69 0.28 -3.08
CA ASN A 39 24.54 1.00 -1.82
C ASN A 39 23.51 2.12 -1.91
N VAL A 40 23.48 2.87 -3.01
CA VAL A 40 22.46 3.93 -3.23
C VAL A 40 21.05 3.33 -3.27
N SER A 41 20.85 2.22 -3.99
CA SER A 41 19.54 1.55 -4.08
C SER A 41 19.07 0.89 -2.76
N ARG A 42 19.99 0.46 -1.90
CA ARG A 42 19.63 -0.03 -0.55
C ARG A 42 19.22 1.10 0.37
N GLU A 43 19.97 2.19 0.39
CA GLU A 43 19.67 3.33 1.26
C GLU A 43 18.36 4.02 0.85
N THR A 44 18.09 4.19 -0.44
CA THR A 44 16.79 4.76 -0.89
C THR A 44 15.61 3.88 -0.50
N ASN A 45 15.73 2.56 -0.64
CA ASN A 45 14.68 1.63 -0.20
C ASN A 45 14.48 1.66 1.32
N LYS A 46 15.55 1.82 2.10
CA LYS A 46 15.47 1.94 3.56
C LYS A 46 14.78 3.24 3.97
N VAL A 47 15.13 4.37 3.34
CA VAL A 47 14.46 5.67 3.57
C VAL A 47 12.97 5.56 3.29
N LYS A 48 12.59 5.06 2.10
CA LYS A 48 11.18 4.83 1.74
C LYS A 48 10.43 3.98 2.77
N LYS A 49 11.00 2.85 3.20
CA LYS A 49 10.37 1.98 4.22
C LYS A 49 10.19 2.68 5.56
N ASN A 50 11.17 3.45 6.01
CA ASN A 50 11.07 4.23 7.25
C ASN A 50 9.95 5.28 7.17
N GLN A 51 9.78 5.92 6.02
CA GLN A 51 8.72 6.90 5.81
C GLN A 51 7.34 6.25 5.78
N THR A 52 7.21 5.11 5.10
CA THR A 52 5.98 4.29 5.17
C THR A 52 5.68 3.87 6.61
N ALA A 53 6.68 3.45 7.38
CA ALA A 53 6.51 3.05 8.77
C ALA A 53 6.01 4.21 9.66
N ALA A 54 6.45 5.44 9.41
CA ALA A 54 5.98 6.63 10.13
C ALA A 54 4.50 6.91 9.85
N LEU A 55 4.09 6.95 8.57
CA LEU A 55 2.69 7.12 8.17
C LEU A 55 1.80 5.99 8.71
N LEU A 56 2.26 4.75 8.57
CA LEU A 56 1.59 3.57 9.10
C LEU A 56 1.42 3.65 10.62
N SER A 57 2.40 4.20 11.35
CA SER A 57 2.24 4.40 12.80
C SER A 57 1.09 5.34 13.14
N GLY A 58 0.92 6.45 12.40
CA GLY A 58 -0.20 7.37 12.59
C GLY A 58 -1.54 6.68 12.28
N TYR A 59 -1.61 5.96 11.16
CA TYR A 59 -2.80 5.17 10.80
C TYR A 59 -3.17 4.13 11.84
N LEU A 60 -2.20 3.39 12.39
CA LEU A 60 -2.46 2.37 13.41
C LEU A 60 -2.94 2.98 14.74
N LYS A 61 -2.41 4.16 15.13
CA LYS A 61 -2.94 4.91 16.29
C LYS A 61 -4.40 5.29 16.07
N LEU A 62 -4.71 5.85 14.90
CA LEU A 62 -6.08 6.21 14.52
C LEU A 62 -7.01 4.99 14.55
N LYS A 63 -6.63 3.92 13.86
CA LYS A 63 -7.37 2.65 13.84
C LYS A 63 -7.65 2.16 15.26
N ASN A 64 -6.63 2.13 16.12
CA ASN A 64 -6.76 1.65 17.49
C ASN A 64 -7.66 2.55 18.35
N ALA A 65 -7.57 3.87 18.23
CA ALA A 65 -8.47 4.80 18.91
C ALA A 65 -9.95 4.54 18.55
N LEU A 66 -10.22 4.31 17.26
CA LEU A 66 -11.56 3.99 16.77
C LEU A 66 -12.11 2.64 17.28
N THR A 67 -11.25 1.67 17.59
CA THR A 67 -11.70 0.40 18.21
C THR A 67 -12.24 0.60 19.63
N THR A 68 -11.83 1.67 20.31
CA THR A 68 -12.23 2.00 21.68
C THR A 68 -13.25 3.14 21.76
N ASP A 69 -13.80 3.56 20.62
CA ASP A 69 -14.71 4.71 20.48
C ASP A 69 -14.09 6.04 20.97
N ASP A 70 -12.76 6.21 20.83
CA ASP A 70 -12.07 7.42 21.26
C ASP A 70 -11.94 8.43 20.11
N ASP A 71 -12.94 9.29 19.98
CA ASP A 71 -13.01 10.30 18.92
C ASP A 71 -11.90 11.36 19.01
N LYS A 72 -11.42 11.65 20.22
CA LYS A 72 -10.39 12.68 20.45
C LYS A 72 -9.02 12.18 20.05
N GLN A 73 -8.68 10.94 20.45
CA GLN A 73 -7.45 10.31 19.99
C GLN A 73 -7.49 10.01 18.50
N ALA A 74 -8.65 9.66 17.94
CA ALA A 74 -8.82 9.51 16.49
C ALA A 74 -8.53 10.85 15.77
N ALA A 75 -9.08 11.96 16.24
CA ALA A 75 -8.80 13.28 15.67
C ALA A 75 -7.31 13.64 15.75
N ALA A 76 -6.68 13.46 16.92
CA ALA A 76 -5.25 13.73 17.10
C ALA A 76 -4.39 12.89 16.14
N ALA A 77 -4.68 11.60 16.01
CA ALA A 77 -3.97 10.71 15.08
C ALA A 77 -4.22 11.08 13.61
N GLY A 78 -5.43 11.54 13.24
CA GLY A 78 -5.70 12.11 11.92
C GLY A 78 -4.78 13.28 11.59
N SER A 79 -4.61 14.23 12.51
CA SER A 79 -3.66 15.34 12.34
C SER A 79 -2.21 14.88 12.23
N GLU A 80 -1.79 13.84 12.97
CA GLU A 80 -0.46 13.24 12.83
C GLU A 80 -0.24 12.67 11.41
N ILE A 81 -1.24 12.01 10.83
CA ILE A 81 -1.16 11.45 9.47
C ILE A 81 -1.01 12.57 8.43
N VAL A 82 -1.77 13.66 8.56
CA VAL A 82 -1.64 14.84 7.69
C VAL A 82 -0.22 15.42 7.73
N ALA A 83 0.35 15.56 8.93
CA ALA A 83 1.73 16.03 9.10
C ALA A 83 2.75 15.03 8.52
N GLY A 84 2.49 13.74 8.64
CA GLY A 84 3.30 12.67 8.04
C GLY A 84 3.35 12.78 6.52
N PHE A 85 2.21 13.00 5.86
CA PHE A 85 2.15 13.17 4.41
C PHE A 85 2.89 14.42 3.95
N ALA A 86 2.77 15.53 4.70
CA ALA A 86 3.51 16.77 4.42
C ALA A 86 5.04 16.61 4.57
N SER A 87 5.49 15.66 5.38
CA SER A 87 6.91 15.40 5.66
C SER A 87 7.52 14.29 4.80
N PHE A 88 6.73 13.68 3.91
CA PHE A 88 7.21 12.60 3.05
C PHE A 88 8.15 13.14 1.97
N ASP A 89 9.28 12.46 1.77
CA ASP A 89 10.32 12.83 0.80
C ASP A 89 10.18 11.95 -0.44
N GLU A 90 9.51 12.51 -1.44
CA GLU A 90 9.25 11.83 -2.71
C GLU A 90 10.51 11.60 -3.54
N LYS A 91 11.65 12.21 -3.20
CA LYS A 91 12.92 11.95 -3.89
C LYS A 91 13.40 10.51 -3.72
N SER A 92 12.87 9.80 -2.71
CA SER A 92 13.13 8.38 -2.49
C SER A 92 12.36 7.46 -3.44
N LEU A 93 11.40 7.99 -4.20
CA LEU A 93 10.52 7.24 -5.09
C LEU A 93 11.05 7.22 -6.53
N THR A 94 10.76 6.14 -7.27
CA THR A 94 10.89 6.18 -8.73
C THR A 94 9.83 7.11 -9.33
N SER A 95 10.00 7.50 -10.60
CA SER A 95 9.03 8.34 -11.31
C SER A 95 7.63 7.70 -11.34
N GLU A 96 7.53 6.38 -11.50
CA GLU A 96 6.26 5.66 -11.47
C GLU A 96 5.65 5.64 -10.07
N GLN A 97 6.48 5.40 -9.04
CA GLN A 97 6.03 5.43 -7.65
C GLN A 97 5.56 6.81 -7.23
N ALA A 98 6.27 7.88 -7.61
CA ALA A 98 5.90 9.25 -7.27
C ALA A 98 4.53 9.64 -7.85
N ARG A 99 4.23 9.23 -9.09
CA ARG A 99 2.91 9.47 -9.70
C ARG A 99 1.80 8.76 -8.95
N ALA A 100 1.93 7.45 -8.73
CA ALA A 100 0.91 6.69 -8.00
C ALA A 100 0.77 7.16 -6.54
N TYR A 101 1.88 7.51 -5.90
CA TYR A 101 1.90 8.03 -4.55
C TYR A 101 1.20 9.38 -4.44
N SER A 102 1.35 10.28 -5.43
CA SER A 102 0.70 11.60 -5.39
C SER A 102 -0.82 11.47 -5.32
N ASP A 103 -1.41 10.61 -6.15
CA ASP A 103 -2.85 10.39 -6.17
C ASP A 103 -3.33 9.82 -4.81
N ILE A 104 -2.64 8.79 -4.31
CA ILE A 104 -2.93 8.18 -2.99
C ILE A 104 -2.77 9.20 -1.85
N ARG A 105 -1.72 10.01 -1.87
CA ARG A 105 -1.38 10.99 -0.84
C ARG A 105 -2.48 12.05 -0.74
N ASP A 106 -2.96 12.57 -1.86
CA ASP A 106 -3.91 13.68 -1.87
C ASP A 106 -5.26 13.23 -1.28
N ASP A 107 -5.78 12.07 -1.71
CA ASP A 107 -7.01 11.48 -1.18
C ASP A 107 -6.85 11.10 0.31
N ALA A 108 -5.77 10.40 0.67
CA ALA A 108 -5.52 9.99 2.05
C ALA A 108 -5.40 11.19 3.00
N LYS A 109 -4.74 12.27 2.55
CA LYS A 109 -4.56 13.49 3.32
C LYS A 109 -5.90 14.20 3.53
N GLU A 110 -6.75 14.29 2.51
CA GLU A 110 -8.12 14.82 2.65
C GLU A 110 -8.90 14.04 3.72
N HIS A 111 -8.93 12.71 3.62
CA HIS A 111 -9.65 11.89 4.61
C HIS A 111 -9.07 12.03 6.02
N ALA A 112 -7.75 12.12 6.16
CA ALA A 112 -7.10 12.36 7.45
C ALA A 112 -7.42 13.77 8.03
N GLU A 113 -7.52 14.80 7.18
CA GLU A 113 -7.91 16.16 7.59
C GLU A 113 -9.35 16.20 8.13
N HIS A 114 -10.28 15.53 7.43
CA HIS A 114 -11.66 15.37 7.89
C HIS A 114 -11.76 14.63 9.23
N ILE A 115 -10.98 13.55 9.42
CA ILE A 115 -10.94 12.84 10.70
C ILE A 115 -10.40 13.75 11.81
N GLY A 116 -9.30 14.46 11.53
CA GLY A 116 -8.63 15.35 12.47
C GLY A 116 -9.48 16.55 12.91
N SER A 117 -10.30 17.07 12.02
CA SER A 117 -11.11 18.27 12.27
C SER A 117 -12.46 17.98 12.95
N ASN A 118 -12.81 16.71 13.19
CA ASN A 118 -14.14 16.30 13.63
C ASN A 118 -14.16 15.52 14.95
N ALA A 119 -13.37 15.97 15.94
CA ALA A 119 -13.53 15.52 17.32
C ALA A 119 -14.98 15.76 17.79
N GLY A 120 -15.55 14.78 18.48
CA GLY A 120 -16.97 14.73 18.88
C GLY A 120 -17.90 14.09 17.86
N ASN A 121 -17.44 13.75 16.66
CA ASN A 121 -18.25 13.12 15.61
C ASN A 121 -17.60 11.82 15.08
N ILE A 122 -17.65 10.77 15.90
CA ILE A 122 -17.03 9.48 15.56
C ILE A 122 -17.65 8.81 14.32
N ALA A 123 -18.91 9.09 14.01
CA ALA A 123 -19.56 8.56 12.81
C ALA A 123 -18.88 9.10 11.54
N HIS A 124 -18.64 10.41 11.49
CA HIS A 124 -17.93 11.06 10.40
C HIS A 124 -16.45 10.60 10.32
N GLN A 125 -15.79 10.45 11.47
CA GLN A 125 -14.42 9.92 11.49
C GLN A 125 -14.35 8.50 10.90
N ARG A 126 -15.32 7.63 11.20
CA ARG A 126 -15.40 6.28 10.65
C ARG A 126 -15.68 6.23 9.16
N GLU A 127 -16.53 7.14 8.67
CA GLU A 127 -16.81 7.30 7.25
C GLU A 127 -15.53 7.63 6.47
N HIS A 128 -14.79 8.65 6.91
CA HIS A 128 -13.51 9.00 6.29
C HIS A 128 -12.43 7.93 6.54
N PHE A 129 -12.47 7.20 7.65
CA PHE A 129 -11.55 6.10 7.91
C PHE A 129 -11.72 4.92 6.94
N ASP A 130 -12.93 4.67 6.41
CA ASP A 130 -13.14 3.65 5.36
C ASP A 130 -12.38 3.99 4.08
N MET A 131 -12.40 5.25 3.68
CA MET A 131 -11.66 5.71 2.51
C MET A 131 -10.16 5.73 2.76
N LEU A 132 -9.72 6.36 3.86
CA LEU A 132 -8.31 6.37 4.27
C LEU A 132 -7.71 4.96 4.39
N SER A 133 -8.48 3.96 4.84
CA SER A 133 -8.01 2.58 4.93
C SER A 133 -7.68 1.95 3.59
N LYS A 134 -8.39 2.35 2.51
CA LYS A 134 -8.11 1.89 1.15
C LYS A 134 -6.84 2.54 0.63
N ASP A 135 -6.71 3.85 0.81
CA ASP A 135 -5.53 4.61 0.36
C ASP A 135 -4.26 4.15 1.08
N MET A 136 -4.35 3.91 2.39
CA MET A 136 -3.24 3.38 3.17
C MET A 136 -2.86 1.96 2.77
N TYR A 137 -3.83 1.11 2.41
CA TYR A 137 -3.55 -0.20 1.84
C TYR A 137 -2.81 -0.07 0.50
N ASP A 138 -3.27 0.78 -0.41
CA ASP A 138 -2.64 0.99 -1.71
C ASP A 138 -1.22 1.57 -1.55
N MET A 139 -1.02 2.51 -0.63
CA MET A 139 0.31 3.02 -0.29
C MET A 139 1.25 1.91 0.19
N ILE A 140 0.77 1.01 1.07
CA ILE A 140 1.58 -0.11 1.57
C ILE A 140 1.90 -1.09 0.43
N LYS A 141 0.97 -1.35 -0.49
CA LYS A 141 1.23 -2.21 -1.66
C LYS A 141 2.24 -1.57 -2.62
N LEU A 142 2.21 -0.25 -2.76
CA LEU A 142 3.11 0.52 -3.64
C LEU A 142 4.54 0.61 -3.08
N LEU A 143 4.67 0.93 -1.79
CA LEU A 143 5.95 1.29 -1.16
C LEU A 143 6.56 0.17 -0.32
N GLY A 144 5.73 -0.80 0.09
CA GLY A 144 6.09 -1.89 1.00
C GLY A 144 6.12 -1.47 2.47
N THR A 145 6.25 -2.48 3.34
CA THR A 145 6.37 -2.33 4.79
C THR A 145 7.62 -3.06 5.29
N ASP A 146 7.99 -2.84 6.55
CA ASP A 146 9.07 -3.52 7.27
C ASP A 146 8.56 -4.55 8.30
N LYS A 147 7.25 -4.58 8.53
CA LYS A 147 6.57 -5.50 9.45
C LYS A 147 5.38 -6.17 8.78
N PRO A 148 5.03 -7.40 9.20
CA PRO A 148 3.83 -8.08 8.70
C PRO A 148 2.58 -7.31 9.12
N LEU A 149 1.63 -7.20 8.20
CA LEU A 149 0.32 -6.57 8.42
C LEU A 149 -0.80 -7.48 7.93
N TYR A 150 -2.00 -7.25 8.45
CA TYR A 150 -3.20 -8.01 8.11
C TYR A 150 -4.24 -7.08 7.52
N VAL A 151 -4.78 -7.42 6.37
CA VAL A 151 -5.93 -6.72 5.80
C VAL A 151 -7.18 -7.41 6.31
N ASP A 152 -7.92 -6.73 7.16
CA ASP A 152 -9.13 -7.23 7.78
C ASP A 152 -10.36 -6.67 7.06
N ARG A 153 -11.51 -7.37 7.15
CA ARG A 153 -12.78 -6.87 6.64
C ARG A 153 -13.96 -7.27 7.52
N CYS A 154 -14.81 -6.29 7.86
CA CYS A 154 -16.12 -6.51 8.49
C CYS A 154 -17.21 -6.29 7.44
N PRO A 155 -18.05 -7.29 7.12
CA PRO A 155 -19.09 -7.14 6.11
C PRO A 155 -20.28 -6.30 6.57
N MET A 156 -20.45 -6.08 7.87
CA MET A 156 -21.66 -5.44 8.44
C MET A 156 -21.62 -3.90 8.45
N TYR A 157 -20.44 -3.30 8.27
CA TYR A 157 -20.33 -1.84 8.24
C TYR A 157 -20.99 -1.23 6.99
N ASN A 158 -21.36 0.06 7.07
CA ASN A 158 -21.92 0.85 5.98
C ASN A 158 -23.10 0.14 5.27
N ASN A 159 -24.17 -0.13 6.02
CA ASN A 159 -25.37 -0.80 5.50
C ASN A 159 -25.06 -2.16 4.84
N ASN A 160 -24.23 -2.98 5.49
CA ASN A 160 -23.78 -4.29 5.00
C ASN A 160 -22.97 -4.27 3.67
N LYS A 161 -22.49 -3.11 3.23
CA LYS A 161 -21.51 -3.03 2.12
C LYS A 161 -20.13 -3.53 2.56
N GLY A 162 -19.85 -3.40 3.86
CA GLY A 162 -18.60 -3.76 4.51
C GLY A 162 -17.48 -2.75 4.28
N ALA A 163 -16.45 -2.83 5.11
CA ALA A 163 -15.23 -2.04 5.00
C ALA A 163 -14.02 -2.85 5.43
N MET A 164 -12.86 -2.47 4.89
CA MET A 164 -11.57 -3.08 5.17
C MET A 164 -10.68 -2.15 5.99
N TRP A 165 -9.71 -2.71 6.70
CA TRP A 165 -8.67 -1.93 7.38
C TRP A 165 -7.37 -2.73 7.45
N VAL A 166 -6.27 -2.05 7.76
CA VAL A 166 -4.97 -2.69 7.99
C VAL A 166 -4.71 -2.80 9.49
N SER A 167 -4.23 -3.96 9.93
CA SER A 167 -3.92 -4.28 11.33
C SER A 167 -2.50 -4.80 11.49
N GLU A 168 -1.89 -4.45 12.60
CA GLU A 168 -0.59 -4.93 13.08
C GLU A 168 -0.69 -6.25 13.87
N VAL A 169 -1.91 -6.71 14.16
CA VAL A 169 -2.19 -7.96 14.88
C VAL A 169 -3.23 -8.80 14.15
N LYS A 170 -3.13 -10.13 14.28
CA LYS A 170 -4.12 -11.09 13.72
C LYS A 170 -5.47 -11.05 14.44
N GLU A 171 -5.48 -10.61 15.69
CA GLU A 171 -6.71 -10.50 16.48
C GLU A 171 -7.60 -9.40 15.91
N ILE A 172 -8.85 -9.73 15.58
CA ILE A 172 -9.81 -8.77 15.03
C ILE A 172 -10.22 -7.76 16.12
N LYS A 173 -9.95 -6.49 15.85
CA LYS A 173 -10.42 -5.34 16.64
C LYS A 173 -11.03 -4.33 15.69
N ASN A 174 -12.36 -4.28 15.64
CA ASN A 174 -13.10 -3.57 14.63
C ASN A 174 -13.13 -2.03 14.88
N PRO A 175 -12.50 -1.21 14.03
CA PRO A 175 -12.50 0.25 14.19
C PRO A 175 -13.83 0.91 13.77
N TYR A 176 -14.63 0.24 12.94
CA TYR A 176 -15.88 0.74 12.39
C TYR A 176 -17.08 0.60 13.33
N LEU A 177 -17.07 -0.44 14.19
CA LEU A 177 -18.15 -0.73 15.13
C LEU A 177 -17.70 -0.64 16.60
N GLY A 178 -16.43 -0.34 16.85
CA GLY A 178 -15.88 -0.04 18.16
C GLY A 178 -16.23 -1.08 19.22
N LYS A 179 -16.61 -0.59 20.41
CA LYS A 179 -17.02 -1.46 21.53
C LYS A 179 -18.34 -2.20 21.29
N THR A 180 -19.12 -1.79 20.28
CA THR A 180 -20.44 -2.39 20.01
C THR A 180 -20.29 -3.75 19.36
N MET A 181 -19.38 -3.91 18.39
CA MET A 181 -19.10 -5.19 17.72
C MET A 181 -17.60 -5.37 17.47
N PRO A 182 -16.77 -5.49 18.53
CA PRO A 182 -15.32 -5.45 18.43
C PRO A 182 -14.75 -6.61 17.61
N THR A 183 -15.45 -7.74 17.54
CA THR A 183 -15.03 -8.96 16.87
C THR A 183 -15.62 -9.14 15.47
N CYS A 184 -16.42 -8.18 14.95
CA CYS A 184 -16.86 -8.27 13.55
C CYS A 184 -15.65 -8.08 12.63
N GLY A 185 -15.24 -9.14 11.95
CA GLY A 185 -14.18 -9.06 10.96
C GLY A 185 -13.56 -10.41 10.67
N THR A 186 -12.83 -10.48 9.57
CA THR A 186 -11.98 -11.62 9.22
C THR A 186 -10.75 -11.11 8.50
N VAL A 187 -9.59 -11.74 8.75
CA VAL A 187 -8.37 -11.51 7.99
C VAL A 187 -8.60 -11.98 6.55
N LYS A 188 -8.27 -11.13 5.57
CA LYS A 188 -8.40 -11.40 4.13
C LYS A 188 -7.05 -11.57 3.44
N GLU A 189 -6.05 -10.83 3.89
CA GLU A 189 -4.70 -10.86 3.31
C GLU A 189 -3.65 -10.65 4.41
N GLU A 190 -2.47 -11.23 4.24
CA GLU A 190 -1.28 -10.92 5.02
C GLU A 190 -0.26 -10.23 4.11
N LEU A 191 0.16 -9.02 4.47
CA LEU A 191 1.16 -8.21 3.75
C LEU A 191 2.54 -8.47 4.39
N LYS A 192 3.54 -8.78 3.56
CA LYS A 192 4.92 -9.10 3.97
C LYS A 192 5.95 -8.31 3.17
#